data_AF-A0A9N8NMN7-F1
#
_entry.id   AF-A0A9N8NMN7-F1
#
_cell.length_a   1.000
_cell.length_b   1.000
_cell.length_c   1.000
_cell.angle_alpha   90.00
_cell.angle_beta   90.00
_cell.angle_gamma   90.00
#
_symmetry.space_group_name_H-M   'P 1'
#
loop_
_entity.id
_entity.type
_entity.pdbx_description
1 polymer ?
#
loop_
_entity_poly.entity_id
_entity_poly.type
_entity_poly.pdbx_seq_one_letter_code
_entity_poly.pdbx_strand_id
1 'polypeptide(L)'
;MTVDEFDPLITSVARQASTGQILRLPWHTRPIALGSFFNAKTASTSKLDPFSRDSAFDAGSVRKSHINFEPFDGDASYKSSESTSSSTSADHLSVGIGVVMTTYRAGSVTFTRPPKLSEGALQTLKYNGGLTAFKERWGDYYVAGYRIGGDAGVMMSLGSSSRTVSESITICIKVEILFFSFEDSWSKSWSSAESDLRVTLSCFSTVEQAKIQEQRQMGDPKLYSFIQEARGIHNRAQGLVDTIQRKLDQLGDSKDKYVTTEQCVGLCRSGVVVELLLFPVESLRELQYWKTDQNVICM
;
A
#
# COMPACT_ATOMS: atom_id res chain seq x y z
N MET A 1 27.97 5.47 16.43
CA MET A 1 27.04 4.35 16.16
C MET A 1 25.78 4.62 16.93
N THR A 2 24.79 5.25 16.31
CA THR A 2 23.47 5.38 16.91
C THR A 2 22.70 4.12 16.56
N VAL A 3 22.31 3.39 17.60
CA VAL A 3 21.38 2.27 17.51
C VAL A 3 20.11 2.85 16.89
N ASP A 4 19.75 2.39 15.69
CA ASP A 4 18.43 2.68 15.10
C ASP A 4 17.39 2.38 16.17
N GLU A 5 16.59 3.39 16.50
CA GLU A 5 15.49 3.31 17.44
C GLU A 5 14.51 2.26 16.92
N PHE A 6 14.60 1.06 17.49
CA PHE A 6 13.83 -0.11 17.09
C PHE A 6 12.35 0.15 17.38
N ASP A 7 11.57 0.41 16.33
CA ASP A 7 10.11 0.39 16.39
C ASP A 7 9.59 -1.02 16.01
N PRO A 8 9.15 -1.84 16.97
CA PRO A 8 8.60 -3.18 16.70
C PRO A 8 7.31 -3.14 15.88
N LEU A 9 6.69 -1.97 15.69
CA LEU A 9 5.46 -1.78 14.92
C LEU A 9 5.73 -1.54 13.42
N ILE A 10 6.98 -1.24 13.04
CA ILE A 10 7.36 -1.05 11.65
C ILE A 10 8.03 -2.33 11.15
N THR A 11 7.33 -3.09 10.32
CA THR A 11 7.89 -4.30 9.70
C THR A 11 9.07 -3.92 8.80
N SER A 12 10.30 -4.11 9.30
CA SER A 12 11.51 -3.84 8.53
C SER A 12 11.59 -4.77 7.32
N VAL A 13 11.61 -4.20 6.12
CA VAL A 13 11.79 -4.93 4.86
C VAL A 13 13.07 -5.77 4.90
N ALA A 14 14.15 -5.23 5.48
CA ALA A 14 15.40 -5.96 5.64
C ALA A 14 15.27 -7.19 6.54
N ARG A 15 14.42 -7.13 7.57
CA ARG A 15 14.14 -8.27 8.46
C ARG A 15 13.30 -9.34 7.75
N GLN A 16 12.27 -8.95 7.01
CA GLN A 16 11.52 -9.91 6.18
C GLN A 16 12.41 -10.53 5.09
N ALA A 17 13.35 -9.75 4.53
CA ALA A 17 14.29 -10.25 3.53
C ALA A 17 15.27 -11.27 4.13
N SER A 18 15.68 -11.08 5.39
CA SER A 18 16.61 -12.00 6.06
C SER A 18 16.08 -13.42 6.22
N THR A 19 14.76 -13.61 6.18
CA THR A 19 14.12 -14.94 6.23
C THR A 19 13.96 -15.59 4.85
N GLY A 20 14.33 -14.89 3.77
CA GLY A 20 14.21 -15.39 2.39
C GLY A 20 12.77 -15.56 1.92
N GLN A 21 11.80 -14.95 2.61
CA GLN A 21 10.39 -15.04 2.27
C GLN A 21 10.03 -14.05 1.14
N ILE A 22 8.87 -14.30 0.51
CA ILE A 22 8.28 -13.35 -0.45
C ILE A 22 7.99 -12.04 0.29
N LEU A 23 8.50 -10.93 -0.24
CA LEU A 23 8.23 -9.61 0.31
C LEU A 23 6.96 -9.05 -0.32
N ARG A 24 6.16 -8.40 0.51
CA ARG A 24 5.00 -7.62 0.09
C ARG A 24 5.28 -6.18 0.41
N LEU A 25 5.54 -5.37 -0.61
CA LEU A 25 5.73 -3.94 -0.42
C LEU A 25 4.43 -3.22 -0.76
N PRO A 26 3.94 -2.32 0.12
CA PRO A 26 2.82 -1.47 -0.23
C PRO A 26 3.20 -0.65 -1.47
N TRP A 27 2.28 -0.57 -2.42
CA TRP A 27 2.50 0.11 -3.68
C TRP A 27 2.70 1.61 -3.50
N HIS A 28 3.60 2.20 -4.29
CA HIS A 28 3.81 3.65 -4.36
C HIS A 28 3.44 4.16 -5.76
N THR A 29 3.18 5.46 -5.90
CA THR A 29 2.63 6.09 -7.12
C THR A 29 3.45 5.94 -8.41
N ARG A 30 4.68 5.41 -8.35
CA ARG A 30 5.54 5.25 -9.53
C ARG A 30 5.36 3.84 -10.09
N PRO A 31 5.11 3.69 -11.40
CA PRO A 31 4.97 2.39 -12.02
C PRO A 31 6.30 1.63 -11.98
N ILE A 32 6.34 0.55 -11.22
CA ILE A 32 7.39 -0.45 -11.24
C ILE A 32 6.98 -1.55 -12.21
N ALA A 33 7.87 -1.95 -13.11
CA ALA A 33 7.58 -3.00 -14.10
C ALA A 33 7.83 -4.40 -13.53
N LEU A 34 7.10 -5.40 -14.03
CA LEU A 34 7.37 -6.80 -13.71
C LEU A 34 8.78 -7.19 -14.19
N GLY A 35 9.50 -7.95 -13.36
CA GLY A 35 10.88 -8.31 -13.61
C GLY A 35 11.90 -7.22 -13.25
N SER A 36 11.47 -6.11 -12.68
CA SER A 36 12.38 -5.15 -12.03
C SER A 36 13.04 -5.80 -10.82
N PHE A 37 14.31 -5.52 -10.57
CA PHE A 37 15.01 -6.05 -9.42
C PHE A 37 15.01 -5.06 -8.25
N PHE A 38 15.06 -5.60 -7.04
CA PHE A 38 14.96 -4.89 -5.79
C PHE A 38 16.06 -5.33 -4.84
N ASN A 39 16.66 -4.36 -4.15
CA ASN A 39 17.70 -4.58 -3.16
C ASN A 39 17.18 -4.21 -1.76
N ALA A 40 16.94 -5.24 -0.95
CA ALA A 40 16.38 -5.09 0.38
C ALA A 40 17.33 -4.38 1.36
N LYS A 41 18.65 -4.49 1.17
CA LYS A 41 19.65 -3.79 1.99
C LYS A 41 19.64 -2.28 1.74
N THR A 42 19.47 -1.88 0.48
CA THR A 42 19.34 -0.46 0.14
C THR A 42 17.99 0.10 0.58
N ALA A 43 16.93 -0.71 0.63
CA ALA A 43 15.61 -0.27 1.05
C ALA A 43 15.56 0.21 2.51
N SER A 44 16.42 -0.34 3.40
CA SER A 44 16.57 0.18 4.76
C SER A 44 17.36 1.48 4.85
N THR A 45 18.03 1.90 3.77
CA THR A 45 18.84 3.12 3.73
C THR A 45 18.09 4.20 2.94
N SER A 46 17.49 5.18 3.63
CA SER A 46 16.54 6.17 3.07
C SER A 46 17.03 7.07 1.93
N LYS A 47 18.27 6.95 1.48
CA LYS A 47 18.90 7.84 0.47
C LYS A 47 19.03 7.23 -0.93
N LEU A 48 18.80 5.93 -1.11
CA LEU A 48 19.02 5.24 -2.39
C LEU A 48 17.72 4.60 -2.90
N ASP A 49 17.51 4.62 -4.22
CA ASP A 49 16.41 3.90 -4.87
C ASP A 49 16.69 2.39 -4.75
N PRO A 50 15.83 1.62 -4.06
CA PRO A 50 16.06 0.19 -3.89
C PRO A 50 15.80 -0.62 -5.15
N PHE A 51 15.21 -0.03 -6.20
CA PHE A 51 15.00 -0.69 -7.47
C PHE A 51 16.20 -0.49 -8.42
N SER A 52 16.69 -1.59 -8.98
CA SER A 52 17.76 -1.53 -9.99
C SER A 52 17.25 -0.91 -11.28
N ARG A 53 18.11 -0.12 -11.93
CA ARG A 53 17.86 0.46 -13.26
C ARG A 53 17.90 -0.59 -14.37
N ASP A 54 18.72 -1.62 -14.17
CA ASP A 54 18.90 -2.72 -15.12
C ASP A 54 18.17 -3.97 -14.62
N SER A 55 17.58 -4.73 -15.54
CA SER A 55 17.03 -6.05 -15.22
C SER A 55 18.07 -7.13 -15.53
N ALA A 56 18.16 -8.14 -14.67
CA ALA A 56 18.96 -9.32 -14.94
C ALA A 56 18.27 -10.27 -15.93
N PHE A 57 16.98 -10.07 -16.22
CA PHE A 57 16.22 -10.88 -17.16
C PHE A 57 16.48 -10.47 -18.61
N ASP A 58 16.45 -11.45 -19.51
CA ASP A 58 16.47 -11.20 -20.95
C ASP A 58 15.20 -10.45 -21.39
N ALA A 59 15.36 -9.31 -22.05
CA ALA A 59 14.25 -8.47 -22.47
C ALA A 59 13.31 -9.19 -23.47
N GLY A 60 13.86 -10.06 -24.31
CA GLY A 60 13.08 -10.90 -25.22
C GLY A 60 12.23 -11.92 -24.47
N SER A 61 12.79 -12.53 -23.43
CA SER A 61 12.08 -13.45 -22.55
C SER A 61 11.00 -12.74 -21.74
N VAL A 62 11.25 -11.55 -21.19
CA VAL A 62 10.24 -10.80 -20.43
C VAL A 62 8.99 -10.53 -21.28
N ARG A 63 9.18 -10.08 -22.53
CA ARG A 63 8.07 -9.80 -23.45
C ARG A 63 7.28 -11.04 -23.87
N LYS A 64 7.92 -12.21 -23.89
CA LYS A 64 7.29 -13.49 -24.26
C LYS A 64 6.71 -14.25 -23.07
N SER A 65 7.09 -13.89 -21.84
CA SER A 65 6.59 -14.56 -20.65
C SER A 65 5.10 -14.32 -20.48
N HIS A 66 4.36 -15.40 -20.29
CA HIS A 66 2.94 -15.32 -19.96
C HIS A 66 2.77 -14.78 -18.55
N ILE A 67 1.89 -13.80 -18.40
CA ILE A 67 1.51 -13.22 -17.12
C ILE A 67 0.05 -13.61 -16.90
N ASN A 68 -0.23 -14.27 -15.79
CA ASN A 68 -1.56 -14.75 -15.42
C ASN A 68 -2.25 -13.72 -14.53
N PHE A 69 -3.53 -13.46 -14.78
CA PHE A 69 -4.40 -12.82 -13.80
C PHE A 69 -5.19 -13.89 -13.07
N GLU A 70 -4.97 -13.99 -11.76
CA GLU A 70 -5.73 -14.86 -10.89
C GLU A 70 -6.72 -14.00 -10.10
N PRO A 71 -8.02 -14.05 -10.44
CA PRO A 71 -9.04 -13.38 -9.65
C PRO A 71 -9.09 -14.05 -8.27
N PHE A 72 -9.25 -13.24 -7.23
CA PHE A 72 -9.79 -13.73 -5.97
C PHE A 72 -11.30 -13.63 -6.07
N ASP A 73 -12.04 -14.54 -5.41
CA ASP A 73 -13.51 -14.46 -5.30
C ASP A 73 -14.00 -13.25 -4.46
N GLY A 74 -13.18 -12.20 -4.35
CA GLY A 74 -13.50 -10.95 -3.69
C GLY A 74 -13.43 -11.05 -2.17
N ASP A 75 -12.22 -11.00 -1.61
CA ASP A 75 -12.08 -10.72 -0.18
C ASP A 75 -12.24 -9.20 0.03
N ALA A 76 -13.47 -8.79 0.34
CA ALA A 76 -13.79 -7.47 0.86
C ALA A 76 -13.84 -7.54 2.39
N SER A 77 -13.08 -6.68 3.07
CA SER A 77 -13.18 -6.52 4.52
C SER A 77 -13.52 -5.06 4.84
N TYR A 78 -14.59 -4.90 5.60
CA TYR A 78 -14.97 -3.63 6.20
C TYR A 78 -14.73 -3.73 7.71
N LYS A 79 -13.91 -2.83 8.25
CA LYS A 79 -13.63 -2.73 9.68
C LYS A 79 -13.98 -1.33 10.15
N SER A 80 -14.88 -1.26 11.12
CA SER A 80 -15.14 -0.05 11.89
C SER A 80 -14.74 -0.30 13.34
N SER A 81 -14.14 0.70 13.98
CA SER A 81 -13.76 0.63 15.38
C SER A 81 -13.86 2.01 16.00
N GLU A 82 -14.33 2.03 17.25
CA GLU A 82 -14.47 3.24 18.03
C GLU A 82 -13.78 3.09 19.38
N SER A 83 -13.33 4.20 19.94
CA SER A 83 -12.85 4.24 21.32
C SER A 83 -13.18 5.57 21.97
N THR A 84 -13.50 5.50 23.26
CA THR A 84 -13.62 6.62 24.19
C THR A 84 -12.67 6.29 25.33
N SER A 85 -11.50 6.95 25.37
CA SER A 85 -10.59 6.82 26.51
C SER A 85 -10.76 8.01 27.45
N SER A 86 -10.61 7.75 28.76
CA SER A 86 -10.63 8.77 29.82
C SER A 86 -9.53 8.51 30.87
N SER A 87 -9.06 9.60 31.51
CA SER A 87 -8.11 9.74 32.67
C SER A 87 -6.68 10.21 32.30
N THR A 88 -5.93 11.03 33.08
CA THR A 88 -5.94 11.40 34.53
C THR A 88 -5.47 12.87 34.84
N SER A 89 -5.97 13.35 35.99
CA SER A 89 -5.71 14.54 36.85
C SER A 89 -4.69 15.63 36.49
N ALA A 90 -5.21 16.74 35.95
CA ALA A 90 -5.12 18.14 36.45
C ALA A 90 -5.77 19.08 35.42
N ASP A 91 -5.72 18.68 34.14
CA ASP A 91 -6.36 19.33 33.01
C ASP A 91 -7.29 18.31 32.31
N HIS A 92 -8.56 18.64 32.15
CA HIS A 92 -9.60 17.70 31.73
C HIS A 92 -9.62 17.44 30.21
N LEU A 93 -8.65 16.71 29.65
CA LEU A 93 -8.68 16.33 28.24
C LEU A 93 -9.58 15.12 27.98
N SER A 94 -10.59 15.28 27.14
CA SER A 94 -11.46 14.19 26.65
C SER A 94 -11.13 13.89 25.18
N VAL A 95 -10.91 12.61 24.85
CA VAL A 95 -10.54 12.17 23.50
C VAL A 95 -11.50 11.12 22.93
N GLY A 96 -12.06 11.39 21.76
CA GLY A 96 -12.90 10.45 21.00
C GLY A 96 -12.23 10.05 19.70
N ILE A 97 -12.20 8.76 19.37
CA ILE A 97 -11.62 8.25 18.11
C ILE A 97 -12.65 7.39 17.39
N GLY A 98 -12.81 7.64 16.08
CA GLY A 98 -13.56 6.80 15.15
C GLY A 98 -12.69 6.42 13.95
N VAL A 99 -12.69 5.14 13.58
CA VAL A 99 -11.94 4.61 12.45
C VAL A 99 -12.87 3.76 11.59
N VAL A 100 -12.84 4.03 10.29
CA VAL A 100 -13.44 3.18 9.26
C VAL A 100 -12.37 2.83 8.25
N MET A 101 -12.22 1.55 7.94
CA MET A 101 -11.36 1.07 6.86
C MET A 101 -12.10 0.06 6.01
N THR A 102 -12.01 0.26 4.70
CA THR A 102 -12.46 -0.69 3.69
C THR A 102 -11.24 -1.16 2.90
N THR A 103 -11.07 -2.46 2.82
CA THR A 103 -10.04 -3.09 2.01
C THR A 103 -10.71 -4.06 1.05
N TYR A 104 -10.35 -4.00 -0.23
CA TYR A 104 -10.82 -4.95 -1.23
C TYR A 104 -9.63 -5.54 -1.99
N ARG A 105 -9.65 -6.84 -2.22
CA ARG A 105 -8.66 -7.55 -3.03
C ARG A 105 -9.37 -8.28 -4.16
N ALA A 106 -9.08 -7.87 -5.38
CA ALA A 106 -9.70 -8.39 -6.60
C ALA A 106 -8.92 -9.57 -7.20
N GLY A 107 -7.60 -9.63 -6.98
CA GLY A 107 -6.79 -10.69 -7.57
C GLY A 107 -5.30 -10.44 -7.45
N SER A 108 -4.55 -11.22 -8.22
CA SER A 108 -3.12 -11.03 -8.40
C SER A 108 -2.71 -11.22 -9.86
N VAL A 109 -1.66 -10.50 -10.26
CA VAL A 109 -1.03 -10.61 -11.57
C VAL A 109 0.36 -11.15 -11.34
N THR A 110 0.70 -12.31 -11.90
CA THR A 110 2.02 -12.92 -11.69
C THR A 110 2.56 -13.55 -12.96
N PHE A 111 3.88 -13.66 -13.09
CA PHE A 111 4.46 -14.49 -14.14
C PHE A 111 4.06 -15.94 -13.94
N THR A 112 3.49 -16.59 -14.96
CA THR A 112 3.26 -18.05 -14.95
C THR A 112 4.58 -18.80 -14.83
N ARG A 113 5.62 -18.27 -15.49
CA ARG A 113 7.00 -18.72 -15.36
C ARG A 113 7.92 -17.49 -15.37
N PRO A 114 8.88 -17.39 -14.42
CA PRO A 114 9.85 -16.31 -14.44
C PRO A 114 10.58 -16.23 -15.79
N PRO A 115 10.84 -15.01 -16.31
CA PRO A 115 11.66 -14.82 -17.49
C PRO A 115 13.06 -15.44 -17.33
N LYS A 116 13.70 -15.79 -18.45
CA LYS A 116 15.08 -16.27 -18.46
C LYS A 116 16.04 -15.15 -18.08
N LEU A 117 17.13 -15.51 -17.42
CA LEU A 117 18.24 -14.62 -17.15
C LEU A 117 18.93 -14.23 -18.46
N SER A 118 19.39 -12.99 -18.52
CA SER A 118 20.23 -12.49 -19.61
C SER A 118 21.60 -13.17 -19.58
N GLU A 119 22.30 -13.15 -20.70
CA GLU A 119 23.64 -13.73 -20.77
C GLU A 119 24.60 -13.06 -19.78
N GLY A 120 24.56 -11.73 -19.65
CA GLY A 120 25.38 -10.99 -18.69
C GLY A 120 25.10 -11.35 -17.23
N ALA A 121 23.85 -11.68 -16.91
CA ALA A 121 23.46 -12.22 -15.61
C ALA A 121 24.07 -13.60 -15.35
N LEU A 122 24.01 -14.49 -16.33
CA LEU A 122 24.60 -15.83 -16.25
C LEU A 122 26.13 -15.77 -16.14
N GLN A 123 26.79 -14.91 -16.92
CA GLN A 123 28.23 -14.68 -16.83
C GLN A 123 28.64 -14.17 -15.45
N THR A 124 27.85 -13.28 -14.86
CA THR A 124 28.13 -12.76 -13.51
C THR A 124 28.01 -13.87 -12.45
N LEU A 125 26.99 -14.73 -12.58
CA LEU A 125 26.80 -15.88 -11.70
C LEU A 125 27.91 -16.93 -11.81
N LYS A 126 28.50 -17.13 -12.99
CA LYS A 126 29.54 -18.15 -13.16
C LYS A 126 30.95 -17.67 -12.95
N TYR A 127 31.29 -16.51 -13.51
CA TYR A 127 32.68 -16.09 -13.65
C TYR A 127 33.02 -14.88 -12.78
N ASN A 128 32.04 -14.00 -12.51
CA ASN A 128 32.32 -12.71 -11.86
C ASN A 128 31.82 -12.65 -10.42
N GLY A 129 32.22 -13.61 -9.58
CA GLY A 129 31.96 -13.56 -8.13
C GLY A 129 30.64 -14.18 -7.66
N GLY A 130 29.92 -14.87 -8.54
CA GLY A 130 28.82 -15.74 -8.13
C GLY A 130 27.54 -15.02 -7.71
N LEU A 131 26.79 -15.65 -6.81
CA LEU A 131 25.52 -15.12 -6.29
C LEU A 131 25.71 -13.77 -5.57
N THR A 132 26.83 -13.58 -4.86
CA THR A 132 27.10 -12.33 -4.14
C THR A 132 27.19 -11.17 -5.11
N ALA A 133 28.00 -11.29 -6.17
CA ALA A 133 28.14 -10.25 -7.18
C ALA A 133 26.85 -10.01 -7.96
N PHE A 134 26.08 -11.07 -8.25
CA PHE A 134 24.76 -10.93 -8.87
C PHE A 134 23.82 -10.07 -8.01
N LYS A 135 23.75 -10.36 -6.70
CA LYS A 135 22.90 -9.61 -5.76
C LYS A 135 23.35 -8.18 -5.56
N GLU A 136 24.65 -7.93 -5.55
CA GLU A 136 25.20 -6.56 -5.47
C GLU A 136 24.85 -5.74 -6.71
N ARG A 137 24.84 -6.36 -7.89
CA ARG A 137 24.58 -5.68 -9.15
C ARG A 137 23.10 -5.42 -9.41
N TRP A 138 22.25 -6.44 -9.28
CA TRP A 138 20.83 -6.34 -9.63
C TRP A 138 19.92 -6.26 -8.40
N GLY A 139 20.25 -6.98 -7.33
CA GLY A 139 19.43 -7.06 -6.14
C GLY A 139 19.18 -8.50 -5.71
N ASP A 140 18.66 -8.65 -4.50
CA ASP A 140 18.33 -9.93 -3.87
C ASP A 140 16.88 -10.36 -4.13
N TYR A 141 16.05 -9.47 -4.67
CA TYR A 141 14.66 -9.73 -5.03
C TYR A 141 14.33 -9.26 -6.45
N TYR A 142 13.23 -9.77 -7.00
CA TYR A 142 12.63 -9.25 -8.23
C TYR A 142 11.12 -9.16 -8.10
N VAL A 143 10.51 -8.22 -8.82
CA VAL A 143 9.07 -8.03 -8.88
C VAL A 143 8.47 -9.15 -9.73
N ALA A 144 7.91 -10.15 -9.07
CA ALA A 144 7.30 -11.32 -9.70
C ALA A 144 5.82 -11.11 -10.05
N GLY A 145 5.18 -10.16 -9.38
CA GLY A 145 3.77 -9.89 -9.55
C GLY A 145 3.26 -8.68 -8.79
N TYR A 146 1.96 -8.44 -8.96
CA TYR A 146 1.19 -7.41 -8.30
C TYR A 146 0.00 -8.01 -7.59
N ARG A 147 -0.41 -7.38 -6.49
CA ARG A 147 -1.72 -7.62 -5.89
C ARG A 147 -2.66 -6.50 -6.26
N ILE A 148 -3.83 -6.89 -6.76
CA ILE A 148 -4.82 -5.97 -7.29
C ILE A 148 -5.95 -5.78 -6.29
N GLY A 149 -6.36 -4.54 -6.09
CA GLY A 149 -7.38 -4.15 -5.13
C GLY A 149 -7.33 -2.66 -4.79
N GLY A 150 -7.76 -2.35 -3.58
CA GLY A 150 -7.61 -1.02 -3.02
C GLY A 150 -7.91 -1.00 -1.53
N ASP A 151 -7.37 0.02 -0.87
CA ASP A 151 -7.64 0.33 0.52
C ASP A 151 -8.09 1.78 0.62
N ALA A 152 -9.12 2.01 1.43
CA ALA A 152 -9.57 3.33 1.78
C ALA A 152 -9.90 3.38 3.26
N GLY A 153 -9.56 4.47 3.92
CA GLY A 153 -9.79 4.61 5.33
C GLY A 153 -10.00 6.06 5.74
N VAL A 154 -10.79 6.23 6.79
CA VAL A 154 -11.05 7.50 7.45
C VAL A 154 -10.88 7.29 8.94
N MET A 155 -9.97 8.04 9.53
CA MET A 155 -9.79 8.15 10.97
C MET A 155 -10.09 9.57 11.39
N MET A 156 -10.91 9.74 12.41
CA MET A 156 -11.12 11.02 13.07
C MET A 156 -10.86 10.90 14.56
N SER A 157 -10.17 11.90 15.10
CA SER A 157 -9.90 12.07 16.52
C SER A 157 -10.40 13.44 16.95
N LEU A 158 -11.02 13.50 18.12
CA LEU A 158 -11.51 14.71 18.74
C LEU A 158 -10.86 14.87 20.10
N GLY A 159 -10.40 16.08 20.42
CA GLY A 159 -9.84 16.44 21.73
C GLY A 159 -10.45 17.73 22.26
N SER A 160 -10.81 17.79 23.54
CA SER A 160 -11.29 19.03 24.19
C SER A 160 -10.94 19.07 25.67
N SER A 161 -10.72 20.27 26.23
CA SER A 161 -10.47 20.50 27.66
C SER A 161 -11.75 20.52 28.53
N SER A 162 -12.95 20.49 27.93
CA SER A 162 -14.23 20.53 28.65
C SER A 162 -14.96 19.20 28.52
N ARG A 163 -15.20 18.52 29.66
CA ARG A 163 -15.78 17.18 29.71
C ARG A 163 -17.21 17.11 29.14
N THR A 164 -18.10 18.00 29.56
CA THR A 164 -19.52 17.97 29.17
C THR A 164 -19.73 18.33 27.70
N VAL A 165 -18.94 19.29 27.21
CA VAL A 165 -18.92 19.72 25.81
C VAL A 165 -18.30 18.62 24.94
N SER A 166 -17.20 18.01 25.40
CA SER A 166 -16.57 16.90 24.70
C SER A 166 -17.46 15.67 24.62
N GLU A 167 -18.08 15.21 25.71
CA GLU A 167 -18.92 14.01 25.71
C GLU A 167 -20.11 14.18 24.73
N SER A 168 -20.78 15.34 24.75
CA SER A 168 -21.95 15.58 23.90
C SER A 168 -21.58 15.72 22.41
N ILE A 169 -20.53 16.47 22.07
CA ILE A 169 -20.07 16.66 20.69
C ILE A 169 -19.44 15.38 20.14
N THR A 170 -18.69 14.67 20.98
CA THR A 170 -18.07 13.39 20.62
C THR A 170 -19.14 12.36 20.29
N ILE A 171 -20.24 12.28 21.05
CA ILE A 171 -21.35 11.37 20.73
C ILE A 171 -22.00 11.75 19.40
N CYS A 172 -22.33 13.02 19.16
CA CYS A 172 -22.92 13.46 17.89
C CYS A 172 -22.01 13.14 16.71
N ILE A 173 -20.74 13.53 16.79
CA ILE A 173 -19.77 13.32 15.72
C ILE A 173 -19.44 11.82 15.53
N LYS A 174 -19.48 11.00 16.59
CA LYS A 174 -19.29 9.55 16.49
C LYS A 174 -20.45 8.84 15.80
N VAL A 175 -21.69 9.18 16.14
CA VAL A 175 -22.87 8.65 15.45
C VAL A 175 -22.79 9.02 13.96
N GLU A 176 -22.37 10.25 13.68
CA GLU A 176 -22.10 10.73 12.33
C GLU A 176 -20.92 10.01 11.65
N ILE A 177 -19.91 9.47 12.34
CA ILE A 177 -18.81 8.73 11.67
C ILE A 177 -19.11 7.24 11.53
N LEU A 178 -19.81 6.66 12.49
CA LEU A 178 -20.08 5.22 12.50
C LEU A 178 -21.24 4.86 11.59
N PHE A 179 -22.14 5.82 11.36
CA PHE A 179 -23.31 5.65 10.50
C PHE A 179 -23.35 6.65 9.33
N PHE A 180 -22.53 7.72 9.32
CA PHE A 180 -22.41 8.74 8.25
C PHE A 180 -23.74 9.19 7.61
N SER A 181 -24.80 9.17 8.41
CA SER A 181 -26.07 9.82 8.14
C SER A 181 -26.01 11.27 8.61
N PHE A 182 -25.18 12.07 7.95
CA PHE A 182 -25.22 13.52 8.12
C PHE A 182 -26.57 13.98 7.59
N GLU A 183 -27.57 14.04 8.46
CA GLU A 183 -28.78 14.81 8.18
C GLU A 183 -28.36 16.28 8.00
N ASP A 184 -29.08 17.00 7.14
CA ASP A 184 -28.94 18.46 6.91
C ASP A 184 -29.16 19.32 8.19
N SER A 185 -29.20 18.72 9.38
CA SER A 185 -29.48 19.34 10.66
C SER A 185 -28.28 20.05 11.29
N TRP A 186 -27.15 20.19 10.58
CA TRP A 186 -25.96 20.91 11.07
C TRP A 186 -26.13 22.44 11.05
N SER A 187 -27.23 22.91 11.64
CA SER A 187 -27.54 24.28 11.98
C SER A 187 -27.78 24.38 13.49
N LYS A 188 -26.74 24.17 14.30
CA LYS A 188 -26.76 24.63 15.69
C LYS A 188 -25.68 25.67 15.89
N SER A 189 -26.10 26.84 16.34
CA SER A 189 -25.26 27.95 16.77
C SER A 189 -24.35 27.48 17.92
N TRP A 190 -23.05 27.49 17.66
CA TRP A 190 -22.04 27.03 18.62
C TRP A 190 -21.74 28.16 19.61
N SER A 191 -21.77 27.86 20.90
CA SER A 191 -21.48 28.82 21.97
C SER A 191 -19.97 28.90 22.25
N SER A 192 -19.52 29.99 22.87
CA SER A 192 -18.10 30.29 23.13
C SER A 192 -17.33 29.23 23.95
N ALA A 193 -18.02 28.25 24.56
CA ALA A 193 -17.40 27.13 25.27
C ALA A 193 -16.91 25.99 24.34
N GLU A 194 -17.25 26.04 23.05
CA GLU A 194 -16.99 24.97 22.06
C GLU A 194 -15.74 25.23 21.20
N SER A 195 -15.10 26.40 21.33
CA SER A 195 -13.92 26.80 20.54
C SER A 195 -12.63 26.04 20.86
N ASP A 196 -12.59 25.29 21.96
CA ASP A 196 -11.39 24.54 22.37
C ASP A 196 -11.37 23.08 21.87
N LEU A 197 -12.40 22.68 21.10
CA LEU A 197 -12.45 21.35 20.51
C LEU A 197 -11.56 21.29 19.25
N ARG A 198 -10.64 20.33 19.25
CA ARG A 198 -9.72 20.04 18.15
C ARG A 198 -10.19 18.78 17.44
N VAL A 199 -10.37 18.87 16.12
CA VAL A 199 -10.72 17.76 15.24
C VAL A 199 -9.50 17.44 14.39
N THR A 200 -8.98 16.24 14.53
CA THR A 200 -7.92 15.69 13.67
C THR A 200 -8.54 14.63 12.80
N LEU A 201 -8.44 14.78 11.48
CA LEU A 201 -8.90 13.78 10.53
C LEU A 201 -7.72 13.35 9.67
N SER A 202 -7.60 12.04 9.51
CA SER A 202 -6.66 11.40 8.62
C SER A 202 -7.44 10.43 7.73
N CYS A 203 -7.44 10.67 6.42
CA CYS A 203 -8.05 9.77 5.47
C CYS A 203 -7.11 9.46 4.31
N PHE A 204 -7.30 8.28 3.72
CA PHE A 204 -6.50 7.82 2.60
C PHE A 204 -7.35 6.97 1.64
N SER A 205 -6.96 6.95 0.37
CA SER A 205 -7.48 6.06 -0.66
C SER A 205 -6.36 5.70 -1.62
N THR A 206 -6.04 4.41 -1.73
CA THR A 206 -4.99 3.93 -2.64
C THR A 206 -5.40 4.08 -4.11
N VAL A 207 -6.69 3.90 -4.41
CA VAL A 207 -7.24 3.95 -5.77
C VAL A 207 -7.23 5.37 -6.34
N GLU A 208 -7.40 6.37 -5.47
CA GLU A 208 -7.34 7.79 -5.82
C GLU A 208 -5.96 8.40 -5.60
N GLN A 209 -5.04 7.63 -4.99
CA GLN A 209 -3.74 8.13 -4.54
C GLN A 209 -3.87 9.38 -3.66
N ALA A 210 -4.95 9.43 -2.87
CA ALA A 210 -5.27 10.55 -2.00
C ALA A 210 -4.86 10.21 -0.56
N LYS A 211 -4.18 11.15 0.09
CA LYS A 211 -3.93 11.13 1.53
C LYS A 211 -4.17 12.54 2.05
N ILE A 212 -5.00 12.64 3.07
CA ILE A 212 -5.29 13.89 3.76
C ILE A 212 -5.05 13.66 5.23
N GLN A 213 -4.31 14.56 5.86
CA GLN A 213 -4.08 14.55 7.28
C GLN A 213 -4.06 16.00 7.74
N GLU A 214 -5.15 16.43 8.38
CA GLU A 214 -5.23 17.78 8.94
C GLU A 214 -5.82 17.77 10.35
N GLN A 215 -5.49 18.83 11.07
CA GLN A 215 -6.05 19.14 12.37
C GLN A 215 -6.61 20.56 12.34
N ARG A 216 -7.85 20.71 12.79
CA ARG A 216 -8.59 21.96 12.79
C ARG A 216 -9.27 22.18 14.14
N GLN A 217 -9.56 23.44 14.46
CA GLN A 217 -10.35 23.79 15.65
C GLN A 217 -11.83 23.95 15.27
N MET A 218 -12.70 23.71 16.24
CA MET A 218 -14.13 23.91 16.07
C MET A 218 -14.45 25.40 15.83
N GLY A 219 -15.32 25.67 14.87
CA GLY A 219 -15.63 27.03 14.41
C GLY A 219 -14.71 27.56 13.30
N ASP A 220 -13.68 26.81 12.88
CA ASP A 220 -12.97 27.11 11.63
C ASP A 220 -13.95 26.98 10.45
N PRO A 221 -14.16 28.03 9.64
CA PRO A 221 -15.05 27.98 8.46
C PRO A 221 -14.70 26.85 7.48
N LYS A 222 -13.43 26.40 7.47
CA LYS A 222 -12.95 25.31 6.61
C LYS A 222 -13.22 23.91 7.17
N LEU A 223 -13.58 23.79 8.45
CA LEU A 223 -13.87 22.50 9.08
C LEU A 223 -15.04 21.79 8.39
N TYR A 224 -16.06 22.54 7.95
CA TYR A 224 -17.20 21.98 7.24
C TYR A 224 -16.79 21.38 5.88
N SER A 225 -16.08 22.14 5.05
CA SER A 225 -15.58 21.65 3.75
C SER A 225 -14.69 20.41 3.92
N PHE A 226 -13.91 20.39 4.99
CA PHE A 226 -13.01 19.28 5.33
C PHE A 226 -13.76 18.01 5.74
N ILE A 227 -14.82 18.14 6.54
CA ILE A 227 -15.69 17.01 6.89
C ILE A 227 -16.48 16.51 5.67
N GLN A 228 -16.88 17.40 4.75
CA GLN A 228 -17.49 16.99 3.48
C GLN A 228 -16.50 16.21 2.59
N GLU A 229 -15.23 16.60 2.56
CA GLU A 229 -14.19 15.85 1.85
C GLU A 229 -13.97 14.46 2.44
N ALA A 230 -13.97 14.36 3.79
CA ALA A 230 -13.93 13.09 4.51
C ALA A 230 -15.11 12.17 4.13
N ARG A 231 -16.32 12.73 4.06
CA ARG A 231 -17.54 12.03 3.64
C ARG A 231 -17.41 11.54 2.20
N GLY A 232 -16.85 12.37 1.32
CA GLY A 232 -16.54 11.99 -0.05
C GLY A 232 -15.66 10.74 -0.10
N ILE A 233 -14.58 10.70 0.68
CA ILE A 233 -13.67 9.54 0.74
C ILE A 233 -14.37 8.31 1.33
N HIS A 234 -15.21 8.47 2.36
CA HIS A 234 -15.98 7.36 2.93
C HIS A 234 -16.99 6.77 1.95
N ASN A 235 -17.81 7.60 1.29
CA ASN A 235 -18.79 7.12 0.29
C ASN A 235 -18.09 6.36 -0.85
N ARG A 236 -16.90 6.81 -1.24
CA ARG A 236 -16.08 6.12 -2.24
C ARG A 236 -15.43 4.85 -1.69
N ALA A 237 -15.11 4.80 -0.41
CA ALA A 237 -14.70 3.57 0.28
C ALA A 237 -15.82 2.52 0.31
N GLN A 238 -17.10 2.94 0.40
CA GLN A 238 -18.24 2.02 0.24
C GLN A 238 -18.37 1.52 -1.21
N GLY A 239 -18.20 2.40 -2.19
CA GLY A 239 -18.16 2.06 -3.63
C GLY A 239 -16.82 1.54 -4.14
N LEU A 240 -15.93 1.07 -3.25
CA LEU A 240 -14.56 0.69 -3.59
C LEU A 240 -14.52 -0.53 -4.52
N VAL A 241 -15.38 -1.52 -4.26
CA VAL A 241 -15.53 -2.73 -5.08
C VAL A 241 -15.92 -2.36 -6.50
N ASP A 242 -17.02 -1.61 -6.66
CA ASP A 242 -17.51 -1.17 -7.97
C ASP A 242 -16.48 -0.34 -8.72
N THR A 243 -15.72 0.51 -8.01
CA THR A 243 -14.70 1.35 -8.61
C THR A 243 -13.52 0.52 -9.11
N ILE A 244 -13.07 -0.48 -8.35
CA ILE A 244 -11.98 -1.36 -8.76
C ILE A 244 -12.43 -2.26 -9.90
N GLN A 245 -13.64 -2.83 -9.83
CA GLN A 245 -14.19 -3.66 -10.89
C GLN A 245 -14.30 -2.87 -12.19
N ARG A 246 -14.84 -1.64 -12.16
CA ARG A 246 -14.91 -0.76 -13.32
C ARG A 246 -13.54 -0.45 -13.91
N LYS A 247 -12.53 -0.21 -13.07
CA LYS A 247 -11.14 0.03 -13.54
C LYS A 247 -10.53 -1.23 -14.16
N LEU A 248 -10.84 -2.42 -13.63
CA LEU A 248 -10.42 -3.70 -14.21
C LEU A 248 -11.09 -3.94 -15.56
N ASP A 249 -12.40 -3.75 -15.66
CA ASP A 249 -13.16 -3.91 -16.90
C ASP A 249 -12.65 -2.97 -18.00
N GLN A 250 -12.28 -1.73 -17.64
CA GLN A 250 -11.69 -0.75 -18.56
C GLN A 250 -10.27 -1.11 -19.04
N LEU A 251 -9.49 -1.82 -18.22
CA LEU A 251 -8.10 -2.20 -18.51
C LEU A 251 -7.98 -3.56 -19.19
N GLY A 252 -9.04 -4.35 -19.18
CA GLY A 252 -9.09 -5.63 -19.86
C GLY A 252 -10.48 -6.24 -19.83
N ASP A 253 -11.13 -6.22 -21.00
CA ASP A 253 -12.21 -7.13 -21.37
C ASP A 253 -11.59 -8.53 -21.62
N SER A 254 -10.93 -9.10 -20.60
CA SER A 254 -10.07 -10.27 -20.74
C SER A 254 -10.84 -11.54 -20.43
N LYS A 255 -11.62 -12.01 -21.43
CA LYS A 255 -12.05 -13.42 -21.50
C LYS A 255 -10.86 -14.39 -21.55
N ASP A 256 -9.67 -13.89 -21.89
CA ASP A 256 -8.42 -14.63 -21.84
C ASP A 256 -7.68 -14.42 -20.50
N LYS A 257 -7.20 -15.52 -19.91
CA LYS A 257 -6.50 -15.55 -18.62
C LYS A 257 -5.16 -14.78 -18.57
N TYR A 258 -4.68 -14.25 -19.70
CA TYR A 258 -3.34 -13.68 -19.82
C TYR A 258 -3.35 -12.17 -19.93
N VAL A 259 -2.41 -11.52 -19.25
CA VAL A 259 -2.22 -10.06 -19.21
C VAL A 259 -0.92 -9.71 -19.93
N THR A 260 -0.90 -8.62 -20.70
CA THR A 260 0.34 -8.13 -21.33
C THR A 260 1.15 -7.24 -20.39
N THR A 261 2.40 -6.95 -20.76
CA THR A 261 3.25 -6.02 -19.98
C THR A 261 2.70 -4.59 -20.03
N GLU A 262 2.07 -4.20 -21.14
CA GLU A 262 1.42 -2.89 -21.29
C GLU A 262 0.20 -2.77 -20.38
N GLN A 263 -0.62 -3.82 -20.29
CA GLN A 263 -1.75 -3.88 -19.35
C GLN A 263 -1.28 -3.82 -17.90
N CYS A 264 -0.15 -4.47 -17.58
CA CYS A 264 0.50 -4.36 -16.27
C CYS A 264 0.87 -2.92 -15.91
N VAL A 265 1.42 -2.15 -16.86
CA VAL A 265 1.69 -0.72 -16.67
C VAL A 265 0.39 0.08 -16.51
N GLY A 266 -0.66 -0.28 -17.24
CA GLY A 266 -2.01 0.27 -17.09
C GLY A 266 -2.58 0.09 -15.68
N LEU A 267 -2.48 -1.12 -15.12
CA LEU A 267 -2.89 -1.44 -13.74
C LEU A 267 -2.13 -0.60 -12.71
N CYS A 268 -0.82 -0.44 -12.90
CA CYS A 268 0.02 0.40 -12.04
C CYS A 268 -0.43 1.87 -12.05
N ARG A 269 -0.72 2.41 -13.25
CA ARG A 269 -1.15 3.81 -13.44
C ARG A 269 -2.57 4.07 -12.98
N SER A 270 -3.44 3.07 -12.99
CA SER A 270 -4.82 3.22 -12.55
C SER A 270 -4.98 3.21 -11.03
N GLY A 271 -3.93 2.90 -10.27
CA GLY A 271 -3.94 2.91 -8.80
C GLY A 271 -4.59 1.67 -8.17
N VAL A 272 -4.90 0.63 -8.97
CA VAL A 272 -5.48 -0.63 -8.46
C VAL A 272 -4.41 -1.62 -7.98
N VAL A 273 -3.13 -1.35 -8.18
CA VAL A 273 -2.05 -2.13 -7.59
C VAL A 273 -1.87 -1.68 -6.14
N VAL A 274 -2.04 -2.59 -5.19
CA VAL A 274 -1.94 -2.29 -3.74
C VAL A 274 -0.63 -2.80 -3.16
N GLU A 275 -0.13 -3.92 -3.66
CA GLU A 275 1.11 -4.53 -3.17
C GLU A 275 1.96 -5.03 -4.35
N LEU A 276 3.27 -4.86 -4.24
CA LEU A 276 4.26 -5.56 -5.05
C LEU A 276 4.56 -6.92 -4.42
N LEU A 277 4.57 -7.97 -5.24
CA LEU A 277 5.01 -9.30 -4.85
C LEU A 277 6.46 -9.49 -5.29
N LEU A 278 7.39 -9.45 -4.34
CA LEU A 278 8.80 -9.63 -4.64
C LEU A 278 9.28 -11.01 -4.20
N PHE A 279 9.87 -11.72 -5.15
CA PHE A 279 10.38 -13.07 -4.93
C PHE A 279 11.90 -12.99 -4.80
N PRO A 280 12.50 -13.81 -3.91
CA PRO A 280 13.95 -13.85 -3.78
C PRO A 280 14.56 -14.37 -5.08
N VAL A 281 15.68 -13.81 -5.51
CA VAL A 281 16.35 -14.27 -6.75
C VAL A 281 16.77 -15.74 -6.67
N GLU A 282 16.98 -16.27 -5.46
CA GLU A 282 17.24 -17.68 -5.23
C GLU A 282 16.05 -18.60 -5.54
N SER A 283 14.83 -18.10 -5.67
CA SER A 283 13.71 -18.91 -6.16
C SER A 283 13.78 -19.15 -7.67
N LEU A 284 14.65 -18.44 -8.40
CA LEU A 284 14.84 -18.65 -9.83
C LEU A 284 15.53 -19.99 -10.07
N ARG A 285 14.80 -20.92 -10.72
CA ARG A 285 15.32 -22.25 -11.07
C ARG A 285 16.62 -22.19 -11.88
N GLU A 286 16.74 -21.22 -12.77
CA GLU A 286 17.94 -21.02 -13.58
C GLU A 286 19.14 -20.63 -12.71
N LEU A 287 18.94 -19.77 -11.71
CA LEU A 287 19.98 -19.42 -10.75
C LEU A 287 20.40 -20.63 -9.92
N GLN A 288 19.45 -21.43 -9.44
CA GLN A 288 19.74 -22.66 -8.69
C GLN A 288 20.54 -23.66 -9.53
N TYR A 289 20.18 -23.84 -10.80
CA TYR A 289 20.89 -24.72 -11.72
C TYR A 289 22.33 -24.27 -11.93
N TRP A 290 22.53 -23.01 -12.35
CA TRP A 290 23.87 -22.50 -12.68
C TRP A 290 24.77 -22.29 -11.46
N LYS A 291 24.22 -22.23 -10.25
CA LYS A 291 25.01 -22.25 -9.00
C LYS A 291 25.74 -23.59 -8.80
N THR A 292 25.17 -24.70 -9.28
CA THR A 292 25.71 -26.05 -9.10
C THR A 292 26.37 -26.63 -10.34
N ASP A 293 26.10 -26.04 -11.51
CA ASP A 293 26.52 -26.58 -12.78
C ASP A 293 27.99 -26.25 -13.12
N GLN A 294 28.74 -27.24 -13.60
CA GLN A 294 30.14 -27.12 -14.01
C GLN A 294 30.33 -26.81 -15.51
N ASN A 295 29.24 -26.78 -16.29
CA ASN A 295 29.36 -26.48 -17.72
C ASN A 295 29.92 -25.08 -17.97
N VAL A 296 30.54 -24.86 -19.13
CA VAL A 296 30.91 -23.53 -19.61
C VAL A 296 29.69 -22.90 -20.30
N ILE A 297 29.43 -21.61 -20.10
CA ILE A 297 28.43 -20.91 -20.92
C ILE A 297 29.07 -20.71 -22.29
N CYS A 298 28.66 -21.51 -23.28
CA CYS A 298 29.13 -21.38 -24.66
C CYS A 298 28.39 -20.22 -25.34
N MET A 299 29.16 -19.30 -25.93
CA MET A 299 28.71 -18.16 -26.73
C MET A 299 28.19 -18.59 -28.11
#